data_AF-A0A150XWA6-F1
#
_entry.id   AF-A0A150XWA6-F1
#
_cell.length_a   1.000
_cell.length_b   1.000
_cell.length_c   1.000
_cell.angle_alpha   90.00
_cell.angle_beta   90.00
_cell.angle_gamma   90.00
#
_symmetry.space_group_name_H-M   'P 1'
#
loop_
_entity.id
_entity.type
_entity.pdbx_description
1 polymer ?
#
loop_
_entity_poly.entity_id
_entity_poly.type
_entity_poly.pdbx_seq_one_letter_code
_entity_poly.pdbx_strand_id
1 'polypeptide(L)' 'MQITRSWREQRVMLKNRFSVLNDADFEFEEGQKESMMDKLSVKLKKTRSELELLFAELQTY' A
#
# COMPACT_ATOMS: atom_id res chain seq x y z
N MET A 1 -3.88 -22.52 -8.15
CA MET A 1 -3.37 -21.28 -8.80
C MET A 1 -3.22 -20.25 -7.71
N GLN A 2 -2.02 -19.72 -7.46
CA GLN A 2 -1.88 -18.55 -6.56
C GLN A 2 -2.34 -17.31 -7.34
N ILE A 3 -3.63 -16.99 -7.21
CA ILE A 3 -4.16 -15.73 -7.71
C ILE A 3 -3.63 -14.66 -6.76
N THR A 4 -2.77 -13.78 -7.26
CA THR A 4 -2.32 -12.62 -6.48
C THR A 4 -3.24 -11.45 -6.77
N ARG A 5 -3.63 -10.70 -5.73
CA ARG A 5 -4.45 -9.50 -5.93
C ARG A 5 -3.66 -8.45 -6.69
N SER A 6 -4.32 -7.80 -7.63
CA SER A 6 -3.76 -6.69 -8.39
C SER A 6 -3.44 -5.50 -7.49
N TRP A 7 -2.49 -4.65 -7.92
CA TRP A 7 -2.18 -3.41 -7.22
C TRP A 7 -3.40 -2.52 -6.98
N ARG A 8 -4.33 -2.48 -7.95
CA ARG A 8 -5.57 -1.71 -7.85
C ARG A 8 -6.45 -2.23 -6.70
N GLU A 9 -6.58 -3.55 -6.55
CA GLU A 9 -7.34 -4.16 -5.45
C GLU A 9 -6.68 -3.90 -4.10
N GLN A 10 -5.35 -4.07 -4.00
CA GLN A 10 -4.60 -3.79 -2.77
C GLN A 10 -4.80 -2.33 -2.32
N ARG A 11 -4.75 -1.36 -3.24
CA ARG A 11 -5.03 0.06 -2.96
C ARG A 11 -6.43 0.28 -2.40
N VAL A 12 -7.45 -0.34 -3.01
CA VAL A 12 -8.84 -0.21 -2.54
C VAL A 12 -8.97 -0.78 -1.13
N MET A 13 -8.37 -1.94 -0.85
CA MET A 13 -8.40 -2.54 0.49
C MET A 13 -7.68 -1.68 1.54
N LEU A 14 -6.54 -1.09 1.19
CA LEU A 14 -5.83 -0.14 2.05
C LEU A 14 -6.68 1.09 2.37
N LYS A 15 -7.33 1.71 1.36
CA LYS A 15 -8.23 2.85 1.58
C LYS A 15 -9.44 2.49 2.46
N ASN A 16 -9.95 1.27 2.32
CA ASN A 16 -11.02 0.78 3.18
C ASN A 16 -10.55 0.56 4.64
N ARG A 17 -9.31 0.10 4.85
CA ARG A 17 -8.73 -0.13 6.17
C ARG A 17 -8.29 1.18 6.85
N PHE A 18 -7.86 2.15 6.05
CA PHE A 18 -7.32 3.43 6.52
C PHE A 18 -7.99 4.59 5.78
N SER A 19 -9.02 5.18 6.40
CA SER A 19 -9.77 6.32 5.85
C SER A 19 -8.93 7.59 5.64
N VAL A 20 -7.73 7.65 6.22
CA VAL A 20 -6.76 8.73 6.00
C VAL A 20 -6.09 8.67 4.64
N LEU A 21 -6.15 7.51 3.96
CA LEU A 21 -5.56 7.31 2.63
C LEU A 21 -6.52 7.74 1.53
N ASN A 22 -5.96 8.37 0.51
CA ASN A 22 -6.65 8.77 -0.71
C ASN A 22 -5.83 8.35 -1.93
N ASP A 23 -6.33 8.62 -3.14
CA ASP A 23 -5.66 8.19 -4.37
C ASP A 23 -4.31 8.84 -4.59
N ALA A 24 -4.12 10.09 -4.16
CA ALA A 24 -2.86 10.81 -4.28
C ALA A 24 -1.73 10.19 -3.44
N ASP A 25 -2.06 9.48 -2.35
CA ASP A 25 -1.05 8.75 -1.56
C ASP A 25 -0.44 7.55 -2.32
N PHE A 26 -1.07 7.11 -3.40
CA PHE A 26 -0.60 6.02 -4.24
C PHE A 26 -0.12 6.48 -5.62
N GLU A 27 -0.08 7.79 -5.85
CA GLU A 27 0.47 8.38 -7.07
C GLU A 27 1.99 8.54 -6.91
N PHE A 28 2.72 7.98 -7.87
CA PHE A 28 4.18 8.09 -7.93
C PHE A 28 4.62 7.98 -9.39
N GLU A 29 5.69 8.69 -9.73
CA GLU A 29 6.35 8.53 -11.02
C GLU A 29 7.14 7.22 -11.06
N GLU A 30 7.43 6.74 -12.27
CA GLU A 30 8.24 5.54 -12.44
C GLU A 30 9.60 5.68 -11.72
N GLY A 31 9.95 4.70 -10.88
CA GLY A 31 11.13 4.75 -10.02
C GLY A 31 10.93 5.42 -8.65
N GLN A 32 9.82 6.14 -8.42
CA GLN A 32 9.55 6.81 -7.12
C GLN A 32 8.71 5.96 -6.14
N LYS A 33 8.58 4.66 -6.39
CA LYS A 33 7.80 3.76 -5.53
C LYS A 33 8.28 3.77 -4.08
N GLU A 34 9.58 3.78 -3.85
CA GLU A 34 10.16 3.84 -2.50
C GLU A 34 9.72 5.10 -1.74
N SER A 35 9.78 6.26 -2.39
CA SER A 35 9.35 7.52 -1.77
C SER A 35 7.87 7.52 -1.39
N MET A 36 7.01 6.93 -2.23
CA MET A 36 5.59 6.75 -1.92
C MET A 36 5.39 5.81 -0.73
N MET A 37 6.15 4.72 -0.65
CA MET A 37 6.10 3.80 0.49
C MET A 37 6.57 4.45 1.80
N ASP A 38 7.57 5.32 1.75
CA ASP A 38 8.02 6.08 2.93
C ASP A 38 6.94 7.06 3.39
N LYS A 39 6.30 7.77 2.46
CA LYS A 39 5.16 8.66 2.76
C LYS A 39 3.99 7.88 3.39
N LEU A 40 3.66 6.71 2.84
CA LEU A 40 2.64 5.83 3.42
C LEU A 40 3.00 5.37 4.83
N SER A 41 4.25 4.98 5.05
CA SER A 41 4.75 4.55 6.36
C SER A 41 4.58 5.66 7.41
N VAL A 42 4.98 6.88 7.07
CA VAL A 42 4.83 8.05 7.94
C VAL A 42 3.35 8.37 8.19
N LYS A 43 2.52 8.40 7.14
CA LYS A 43 1.10 8.74 7.23
C LYS A 43 0.30 7.75 8.07
N LEU A 44 0.62 6.46 7.94
CA LEU A 44 0.01 5.37 8.70
C LEU A 44 0.65 5.14 10.08
N LYS A 45 1.72 5.89 10.41
CA LYS A 45 2.53 5.69 11.63
C LYS A 45 3.00 4.24 11.78
N LYS A 46 3.46 3.65 10.68
CA LYS A 46 3.98 2.29 10.61
C LYS A 46 5.43 2.29 10.18
N THR A 47 6.17 1.30 10.64
CA THR A 47 7.51 1.01 10.12
C THR A 47 7.42 0.46 8.70
N ARG A 48 8.54 0.54 7.96
CA ARG A 48 8.63 0.01 6.59
C ARG A 48 8.25 -1.47 6.53
N SER A 49 8.70 -2.26 7.50
CA SER A 49 8.40 -3.69 7.62
C SER A 49 6.92 -3.97 7.90
N GLU A 50 6.28 -3.19 8.77
CA GLU A 50 4.83 -3.34 9.01
C GLU A 50 4.02 -2.98 7.78
N LEU A 51 4.43 -1.96 7.02
CA LEU A 51 3.78 -1.60 5.77
C LEU A 51 3.92 -2.72 4.73
N GLU A 52 5.11 -3.30 4.59
CA GLU A 52 5.37 -4.43 3.68
C GLU A 52 4.58 -5.68 4.05
N LEU A 53 4.52 -6.02 5.34
CA LEU A 53 3.68 -7.11 5.83
C LEU A 53 2.21 -6.87 5.53
N LEU A 54 1.75 -5.62 5.63
CA LEU A 54 0.37 -5.26 5.31
C LEU A 54 0.09 -5.42 3.80
N PHE A 55 1.01 -5.04 2.92
CA PHE A 55 0.87 -5.33 1.49
C PHE A 55 0.92 -6.83 1.18
N ALA A 56 1.80 -7.58 1.85
CA ALA A 56 1.87 -9.03 1.70
C ALA A 56 0.57 -9.72 2.13
N GLU A 57 0.00 -9.33 3.27
CA GLU A 57 -1.32 -9.79 3.75
C GLU A 57 -2.41 -9.54 2.72
N LEU A 58 -2.41 -8.35 2.11
CA LEU A 58 -3.40 -7.97 1.10
C LEU A 58 -3.20 -8.67 -0.26
N GLN A 59 -2.00 -9.18 -0.54
CA GLN A 59 -1.69 -9.82 -1.82
C GLN A 59 -2.16 -11.28 -1.88
N THR A 60 -2.27 -11.95 -0.73
CA THR A 60 -2.68 -13.36 -0.62
C THR A 60 -4.19 -13.52 -0.40
N TYR A 61 -4.81 -14.43 -1.18
CA TYR A 61 -6.18 -14.89 -0.95
C TYR A 61 -6.29 -15.83 0.24
#